data_AF-A0A6V7XGX7-F1
#
_entry.id   AF-A0A6V7XGX7-F1
#
_cell.length_a   1.000
_cell.length_b   1.000
_cell.length_c   1.000
_cell.angle_alpha   90.00
_cell.angle_beta   90.00
_cell.angle_gamma   90.00
#
_symmetry.space_group_name_H-M   'P 1'
#
loop_
_entity.id
_entity.type
_entity.pdbx_description
1 polymer ?
#
loop_
_entity_poly.entity_id
_entity_poly.type
_entity_poly.pdbx_seq_one_letter_code
_entity_poly.pdbx_strand_id
1 'polypeptide(L)'
;MDYYSFNIDETECSSYNNNTHLVRQFNFFQFSSSQVLETFRTIFTDSWSIVIQGTTIHLLRQHLNLTEMRMNKPIDSLKQALIDRLLQNGKFDLILHKAQKHANKFIFHVPKNLQIVDEIQEDVPDDEDDLWKRIEEMEQNIIFLRVKIQQIKKRQKNAKFYEEFLSTFD
;
A
#
# COMPACT_ATOMS: atom_id res chain seq x y z
N MET A 1 -4.25 -4.67 -14.39
CA MET A 1 -3.22 -5.06 -13.42
C MET A 1 -3.96 -5.85 -12.37
N ASP A 2 -3.79 -7.16 -12.42
CA ASP A 2 -4.44 -8.07 -11.48
C ASP A 2 -3.64 -8.03 -10.17
N TYR A 3 -4.29 -7.56 -9.11
CA TYR A 3 -3.72 -7.60 -7.76
C TYR A 3 -3.60 -9.06 -7.35
N TYR A 4 -2.37 -9.56 -7.27
CA TYR A 4 -2.10 -10.84 -6.62
C TYR A 4 -2.46 -10.70 -5.15
N SER A 5 -3.62 -11.25 -4.79
CA SER A 5 -4.04 -11.44 -3.41
C SER A 5 -3.02 -12.33 -2.70
N PHE A 6 -2.44 -11.80 -1.63
CA PHE A 6 -1.55 -12.53 -0.73
C PHE A 6 -2.40 -13.52 0.07
N ASN A 7 -2.54 -14.76 -0.43
CA ASN A 7 -3.18 -15.84 0.32
C ASN A 7 -2.16 -16.38 1.34
N ILE A 8 -2.40 -16.06 2.61
CA ILE A 8 -1.60 -16.50 3.74
C ILE A 8 -2.05 -17.89 4.13
N ASP A 9 -1.14 -18.86 4.06
CA ASP A 9 -1.35 -20.16 4.68
C ASP A 9 -1.00 -20.04 6.18
N GLU A 10 -2.02 -19.78 6.99
CA GLU A 10 -1.93 -19.55 8.45
C GLU A 10 -1.89 -20.87 9.26
N THR A 11 -1.51 -21.98 8.65
CA THR A 11 -1.72 -23.34 9.18
C THR A 11 -0.72 -23.80 10.25
N GLU A 12 0.35 -23.04 10.53
CA GLU A 12 1.34 -23.40 11.56
C GLU A 12 1.21 -22.64 12.90
N CYS A 13 0.06 -22.02 13.17
CA CYS A 13 -0.35 -21.61 14.52
C CYS A 13 -1.28 -22.65 15.16
N SER A 14 -0.97 -23.94 14.99
CA SER A 14 -1.83 -25.10 15.35
C SER A 14 -2.13 -25.30 16.85
N SER A 15 -1.95 -24.29 17.69
CA SER A 15 -2.47 -24.25 19.06
C SER A 15 -3.37 -23.05 19.36
N TYR A 16 -3.64 -22.18 18.38
CA TYR A 16 -4.48 -21.00 18.53
C TYR A 16 -5.57 -21.01 17.46
N ASN A 17 -6.82 -20.90 17.90
CA ASN A 17 -7.95 -20.74 17.00
C ASN A 17 -7.77 -19.37 16.30
N ASN A 18 -7.26 -19.35 15.06
CA ASN A 18 -6.73 -18.15 14.38
C ASN A 18 -7.68 -16.94 14.43
N ASN A 19 -8.99 -17.17 14.35
CA ASN A 19 -10.02 -16.13 14.44
C ASN A 19 -9.97 -15.35 15.77
N THR A 20 -9.61 -15.99 16.89
CA THR A 20 -9.53 -15.31 18.19
C THR A 20 -8.28 -14.44 18.37
N HIS A 21 -7.20 -14.72 17.64
CA HIS A 21 -5.97 -13.91 17.76
C HIS A 21 -6.10 -12.60 16.99
N LEU A 22 -6.62 -12.67 15.75
CA LEU A 22 -6.86 -11.48 14.92
C LEU A 22 -7.88 -10.54 15.57
N VAL A 23 -9.01 -11.07 16.06
CA VAL A 23 -10.03 -10.25 16.75
C VAL A 23 -9.45 -9.54 17.96
N ARG A 24 -8.58 -10.19 18.75
CA ARG A 24 -7.94 -9.55 19.90
C ARG A 24 -6.91 -8.49 19.50
N GLN A 25 -6.16 -8.71 18.43
CA GLN A 25 -5.27 -7.68 17.88
C GLN A 25 -6.08 -6.46 17.43
N PHE A 26 -7.18 -6.67 16.71
CA PHE A 26 -8.04 -5.57 16.30
C PHE A 26 -8.66 -4.83 17.48
N ASN A 27 -9.17 -5.54 18.50
CA ASN A 27 -9.76 -4.87 19.65
C ASN A 27 -8.73 -4.09 20.48
N PHE A 28 -7.48 -4.55 20.57
CA PHE A 28 -6.46 -3.90 21.39
C PHE A 28 -5.66 -2.83 20.63
N PHE A 29 -5.22 -3.12 19.40
CA PHE A 29 -4.35 -2.26 18.60
C PHE A 29 -5.11 -1.48 17.52
N GLN A 30 -6.37 -1.83 17.23
CA GLN A 30 -7.14 -1.32 16.07
C GLN A 30 -6.53 -1.66 14.69
N PHE A 31 -5.50 -2.50 14.68
CA PHE A 31 -4.87 -3.03 13.47
C PHE A 31 -4.39 -4.46 13.70
N SER A 32 -4.14 -5.17 12.61
CA SER A 32 -3.53 -6.50 12.62
C SER A 32 -2.05 -6.44 12.27
N SER A 33 -1.30 -7.44 12.76
CA SER A 33 0.11 -7.64 12.35
C SER A 33 0.30 -7.74 10.83
N SER A 34 -0.68 -8.33 10.12
CA SER A 34 -0.68 -8.45 8.67
C SER A 34 -0.73 -7.08 7.99
N GLN A 35 -1.56 -6.16 8.48
CA GLN A 35 -1.63 -4.79 7.94
C GLN A 35 -0.31 -4.03 8.14
N VAL A 36 0.33 -4.17 9.31
CA VAL A 36 1.62 -3.52 9.57
C VAL A 36 2.69 -4.04 8.61
N LEU A 37 2.71 -5.34 8.34
CA LEU A 37 3.71 -5.93 7.45
C LEU A 37 3.45 -5.66 5.98
N GLU A 38 2.19 -5.59 5.55
CA GLU A 38 1.88 -5.17 4.19
C GLU A 38 2.30 -3.70 3.96
N THR A 39 2.09 -2.85 4.97
CA THR A 39 2.58 -1.46 4.94
C THR A 39 4.10 -1.42 4.85
N PHE A 40 4.79 -2.20 5.67
CA PHE A 40 6.25 -2.30 5.63
C PHE A 40 6.75 -2.82 4.29
N ARG A 41 6.12 -3.86 3.74
CA ARG A 41 6.43 -4.45 2.44
C ARG A 41 6.32 -3.40 1.33
N THR A 42 5.25 -2.62 1.35
CA THR A 42 5.01 -1.53 0.38
C THR A 42 6.12 -0.48 0.48
N ILE A 43 6.38 0.05 1.68
CA ILE A 43 7.43 1.05 1.91
C ILE A 43 8.80 0.54 1.47
N PHE A 44 9.12 -0.72 1.80
CA PHE A 44 10.39 -1.34 1.41
C PHE A 44 10.51 -1.43 -0.11
N THR A 45 9.46 -1.90 -0.78
CA THR A 45 9.41 -2.06 -2.24
C THR A 45 9.60 -0.73 -2.96
N ASP A 46 8.90 0.31 -2.49
CA ASP A 46 8.99 1.65 -3.05
C ASP A 46 10.39 2.25 -2.83
N SER A 47 10.92 2.13 -1.61
CA SER A 47 12.25 2.63 -1.25
C SER A 47 13.35 1.97 -2.09
N TRP A 48 13.31 0.65 -2.24
CA TRP A 48 14.30 -0.07 -3.05
C TRP A 48 14.16 0.21 -4.53
N SER A 49 12.95 0.41 -5.04
CA SER A 49 12.75 0.85 -6.43
C SER A 49 13.41 2.20 -6.69
N ILE A 50 13.30 3.14 -5.74
CA ILE A 50 13.99 4.44 -5.80
C ILE A 50 15.51 4.26 -5.79
N VAL A 51 16.06 3.43 -4.89
CA VAL A 51 17.52 3.18 -4.82
C VAL A 51 18.06 2.55 -6.11
N ILE A 52 17.33 1.59 -6.70
CA ILE A 52 17.73 0.96 -7.95
C ILE A 52 17.73 2.00 -9.07
N GLN A 53 16.66 2.77 -9.21
CA GLN A 53 16.50 3.71 -10.32
C GLN A 53 17.37 4.96 -10.19
N GLY A 54 17.38 5.58 -9.00
CA GLY A 54 18.05 6.86 -8.74
C GLY A 54 19.54 6.73 -8.48
N THR A 55 19.98 5.60 -7.92
CA THR A 55 21.39 5.44 -7.52
C THR A 55 22.07 4.36 -8.35
N THR A 56 21.58 3.12 -8.31
CA THR A 56 22.31 1.97 -8.85
C THR A 56 22.47 2.07 -10.38
N ILE A 57 21.37 2.29 -11.09
CA ILE A 57 21.40 2.44 -12.56
C ILE A 57 22.14 3.71 -12.96
N HIS A 58 21.96 4.81 -12.22
CA HIS A 58 22.63 6.07 -12.51
C HIS A 58 24.16 5.94 -12.41
N LEU A 59 24.66 5.35 -11.32
CA LEU A 59 26.09 5.09 -11.13
C LEU A 59 26.65 4.11 -12.17
N LEU A 60 25.89 3.08 -12.53
CA LEU A 60 26.30 2.14 -13.60
C LEU A 60 26.46 2.86 -14.94
N ARG A 61 25.52 3.75 -15.30
CA ARG A 61 25.62 4.56 -16.52
C ARG A 61 26.87 5.45 -16.51
N GLN A 62 27.14 6.10 -15.38
CA GLN A 62 28.32 6.95 -15.19
C GLN A 62 29.63 6.15 -15.30
N HIS A 63 29.76 5.05 -14.56
CA HIS A 63 31.01 4.28 -14.53
C HIS A 63 31.31 3.53 -15.82
N LEU A 64 30.29 3.07 -16.53
CA LEU A 64 30.46 2.35 -17.80
C LEU A 64 30.53 3.30 -19.01
N ASN A 65 30.45 4.62 -18.78
CA ASN A 65 30.52 5.67 -19.81
C ASN A 65 29.54 5.42 -20.98
N LEU A 66 28.35 4.92 -20.63
CA LEU A 66 27.36 4.45 -21.61
C LEU A 66 26.59 5.65 -22.17
N THR A 67 26.68 5.88 -23.47
CA THR A 67 25.86 6.88 -24.18
C THR A 67 24.39 6.45 -24.18
N GLU A 68 23.48 7.39 -23.90
CA GLU A 68 22.04 7.16 -23.65
C GLU A 68 21.32 6.35 -24.75
N MET A 69 21.80 6.39 -25.99
CA MET A 69 21.11 5.76 -27.12
C MET A 69 21.33 4.26 -27.29
N ARG A 70 22.41 3.66 -26.75
CA ARG A 70 22.75 2.24 -27.04
C ARG A 70 22.37 1.24 -25.95
N MET A 71 21.95 1.69 -24.77
CA MET A 71 21.87 0.83 -23.58
C MET A 71 20.53 0.85 -22.81
N ASN A 72 19.49 1.52 -23.31
CA ASN A 72 18.20 1.57 -22.59
C ASN A 72 17.62 0.16 -22.40
N LYS A 73 17.56 -0.68 -23.44
CA LYS A 73 17.02 -2.06 -23.34
C LYS A 73 17.78 -2.96 -22.32
N PRO A 74 19.12 -3.09 -22.37
CA PRO A 74 19.86 -3.90 -21.39
C PRO A 74 19.71 -3.39 -19.95
N ILE A 75 19.70 -2.07 -19.76
CA ILE A 75 19.56 -1.45 -18.44
C ILE A 75 18.14 -1.66 -17.88
N ASP A 76 17.11 -1.52 -18.71
CA ASP A 76 15.72 -1.77 -18.32
C ASP A 76 15.51 -3.25 -17.96
N SER A 77 16.15 -4.17 -18.70
CA SER A 77 16.14 -5.59 -18.38
C SER A 77 16.87 -5.90 -17.06
N LEU A 78 18.01 -5.26 -16.80
CA LEU A 78 18.74 -5.39 -15.53
C LEU A 78 17.91 -4.83 -14.36
N LYS A 79 17.29 -3.66 -14.54
CA LYS A 79 16.36 -3.07 -13.57
C LYS A 79 15.24 -4.05 -13.24
N GLN A 80 14.59 -4.60 -14.25
CA GLN A 80 13.51 -5.56 -14.05
C GLN A 80 14.01 -6.82 -13.33
N ALA A 81 15.15 -7.39 -13.71
CA ALA A 81 15.73 -8.55 -13.05
C ALA A 81 16.10 -8.30 -11.57
N LEU A 82 16.58 -7.09 -11.24
CA LEU A 82 16.85 -6.69 -9.86
C LEU A 82 15.57 -6.54 -9.05
N ILE A 83 14.54 -5.90 -9.62
CA ILE A 83 13.21 -5.79 -9.01
C ILE A 83 12.62 -7.19 -8.80
N ASP A 84 12.62 -8.03 -9.81
CA ASP A 84 12.08 -9.38 -9.72
C ASP A 84 12.82 -10.19 -8.65
N ARG A 85 14.15 -10.10 -8.61
CA ARG A 85 14.95 -10.83 -7.61
C ARG A 85 14.75 -10.35 -6.18
N LEU A 86 14.63 -9.05 -5.96
CA LEU A 86 14.51 -8.47 -4.62
C LEU A 86 13.07 -8.47 -4.11
N LEU A 87 12.11 -8.23 -5.00
CA LEU A 87 10.75 -7.85 -4.64
C LEU A 87 9.68 -8.86 -5.10
N GLN A 88 9.93 -9.63 -6.17
CA GLN A 88 8.90 -10.52 -6.75
C GLN A 88 9.20 -12.02 -6.62
N ASN A 89 10.48 -12.41 -6.48
CA ASN A 89 10.92 -13.81 -6.41
C ASN A 89 10.75 -14.43 -5.01
N GLY A 90 9.79 -13.94 -4.22
CA GLY A 90 9.33 -14.54 -2.96
C GLY A 90 10.33 -14.60 -1.80
N LYS A 91 11.63 -14.31 -1.99
CA LYS A 91 12.63 -14.36 -0.90
C LYS A 91 12.37 -13.30 0.16
N PHE A 92 12.05 -12.09 -0.25
CA PHE A 92 11.68 -11.02 0.67
C PHE A 92 10.36 -11.34 1.37
N ASP A 93 9.35 -11.80 0.63
CA ASP A 93 8.07 -12.22 1.20
C ASP A 93 8.23 -13.37 2.21
N LEU A 94 9.15 -14.31 1.96
CA LEU A 94 9.47 -15.41 2.89
C LEU A 94 10.15 -14.89 4.17
N ILE A 95 11.04 -13.90 4.06
CA ILE A 95 11.66 -13.24 5.21
C ILE A 95 10.60 -12.46 6.00
N LEU A 96 9.73 -11.72 5.30
CA LEU A 96 8.61 -10.99 5.88
C LEU A 96 7.66 -11.92 6.64
N HIS A 97 7.32 -13.08 6.06
CA HIS A 97 6.47 -14.06 6.71
C HIS A 97 7.12 -14.63 7.98
N LYS A 98 8.42 -14.92 7.95
CA LYS A 98 9.15 -15.33 9.16
C LYS A 98 9.17 -14.21 10.21
N ALA A 99 9.43 -12.97 9.79
CA ALA A 99 9.37 -11.80 10.65
C ALA A 99 7.98 -11.62 11.26
N GLN A 100 6.91 -11.90 10.51
CA GLN A 100 5.54 -11.90 11.01
C GLN A 100 5.32 -12.91 12.12
N LYS A 101 5.77 -14.15 11.93
CA LYS A 101 5.64 -15.21 12.94
C LYS A 101 6.33 -14.81 14.24
N HIS A 102 7.50 -14.17 14.15
CA HIS A 102 8.20 -13.62 15.30
C HIS A 102 7.49 -12.41 15.91
N ALA A 103 7.06 -11.44 15.11
CA ALA A 103 6.38 -10.24 15.59
C ALA A 103 5.05 -10.58 16.28
N ASN A 104 4.28 -11.53 15.74
CA ASN A 104 3.06 -12.04 16.38
C ASN A 104 3.32 -12.72 17.72
N LYS A 105 4.49 -13.33 17.90
CA LYS A 105 4.84 -14.01 19.14
C LYS A 105 5.31 -13.04 20.23
N PHE A 106 6.01 -11.96 19.87
CA PHE A 106 6.71 -11.11 20.83
C PHE A 106 6.20 -9.68 20.93
N ILE A 107 5.65 -9.13 19.84
CA ILE A 107 5.28 -7.71 19.75
C ILE A 107 3.75 -7.58 19.75
N PHE A 108 3.09 -8.30 18.84
CA PHE A 108 1.65 -8.21 18.62
C PHE A 108 0.85 -9.29 19.38
N HIS A 109 1.48 -9.96 20.34
CA HIS A 109 0.79 -10.94 21.18
C HIS A 109 -0.06 -10.21 22.23
N VAL A 110 -1.38 -10.39 22.18
CA VAL A 110 -2.29 -9.90 23.21
C VAL A 110 -2.63 -11.05 24.16
N PRO A 111 -2.18 -11.01 25.43
CA PRO A 111 -2.39 -12.09 26.39
C PRO A 111 -3.87 -12.36 26.66
N LYS A 112 -4.24 -13.63 26.84
CA LYS A 112 -5.65 -14.02 27.02
C LYS A 112 -6.29 -13.49 28.31
N ASN A 113 -5.46 -13.26 29.31
CA ASN A 113 -5.80 -12.78 30.65
C ASN A 113 -5.84 -11.24 30.75
N LEU A 114 -5.44 -10.52 29.69
CA LEU A 114 -5.68 -9.10 29.62
C LEU A 114 -7.18 -8.89 29.39
N GLN A 115 -7.89 -8.35 30.38
CA GLN A 115 -9.19 -7.74 30.14
C GLN A 115 -8.91 -6.53 29.26
N ILE A 116 -9.31 -6.63 27.99
CA ILE A 116 -9.44 -5.46 27.14
C ILE A 116 -10.66 -4.75 27.74
N VAL A 117 -10.40 -3.78 28.60
CA VAL A 117 -11.43 -2.84 29.01
C VAL A 117 -11.72 -2.08 27.74
N ASP A 118 -12.76 -2.49 27.00
CA ASP A 118 -13.36 -1.58 26.05
C ASP A 118 -13.71 -0.36 26.90
N GLU A 119 -13.02 0.77 26.69
CA GLU A 119 -13.39 2.04 27.27
C GLU A 119 -14.76 2.42 26.68
N ILE A 120 -15.80 1.76 27.18
CA ILE A 120 -17.19 2.07 26.92
C ILE A 120 -17.76 2.40 28.29
N GLN A 121 -17.40 3.57 28.80
CA GLN A 121 -18.46 4.48 29.19
C GLN A 121 -18.91 5.16 27.90
N GLU A 122 -19.81 4.50 27.15
CA GLU A 122 -20.73 5.21 26.29
C GLU A 122 -21.65 6.01 27.21
N ASP A 123 -21.19 7.18 27.65
CA ASP A 123 -22.11 8.31 27.69
C ASP A 123 -22.47 8.53 26.23
N VAL A 124 -23.54 7.89 25.75
CA VAL A 124 -24.13 8.16 24.44
C VAL A 124 -24.36 9.68 24.41
N PRO A 125 -23.60 10.46 23.63
CA PRO A 125 -23.85 11.88 23.55
C PRO A 125 -25.20 12.04 22.84
N ASP A 126 -26.05 12.96 23.29
CA ASP A 126 -27.29 13.39 22.62
C ASP A 126 -27.08 13.93 21.17
N ASP A 127 -25.89 13.76 20.60
CA ASP A 127 -25.41 14.32 19.34
C ASP A 127 -25.29 13.25 18.21
N GLU A 128 -25.89 12.06 18.36
CA GLU A 128 -25.93 11.07 17.26
C GLU A 128 -26.56 11.68 16.00
N ASP A 129 -27.63 12.46 16.14
CA ASP A 129 -28.27 13.17 15.03
C ASP A 129 -27.35 14.22 14.40
N ASP A 130 -26.53 14.88 15.19
CA ASP A 130 -25.53 15.85 14.72
C ASP A 130 -24.36 15.16 13.99
N LEU A 131 -23.97 13.96 14.44
CA LEU A 131 -22.99 13.12 13.75
C LEU A 131 -23.54 12.62 12.42
N TRP A 132 -24.79 12.13 12.38
CA TRP A 132 -25.46 11.71 11.15
C TRP A 132 -25.58 12.86 10.15
N LYS A 133 -25.95 14.04 10.62
CA LYS A 133 -26.01 15.25 9.80
C LYS A 133 -24.65 15.64 9.22
N ARG A 134 -23.57 15.55 10.01
CA ARG A 134 -22.20 15.79 9.52
C ARG A 134 -21.77 14.74 8.50
N ILE A 135 -22.17 13.48 8.67
CA ILE A 135 -21.89 12.41 7.70
C ILE A 135 -22.59 12.71 6.37
N GLU A 136 -23.88 13.04 6.39
CA GLU A 136 -24.63 13.41 5.18
C GLU A 136 -24.02 14.63 4.46
N GLU A 137 -23.62 15.66 5.20
CA GLU A 137 -22.94 16.83 4.65
C GLU A 137 -21.60 16.47 3.99
N MET A 138 -20.82 15.56 4.60
CA MET A 138 -19.57 15.07 4.01
C MET A 138 -19.83 14.24 2.75
N GLU A 139 -20.85 13.38 2.72
CA GLU A 139 -21.21 12.61 1.52
C GLU A 139 -21.62 13.50 0.35
N GLN A 140 -22.42 14.55 0.62
CA GLN A 140 -22.78 15.56 -0.39
C GLN A 140 -21.54 16.28 -0.93
N ASN A 141 -20.60 16.67 -0.06
CA ASN A 141 -19.35 17.29 -0.46
C ASN A 141 -18.49 16.37 -1.33
N ILE A 142 -18.42 15.07 -1.01
CA ILE A 142 -17.71 14.08 -1.81
C ILE A 142 -18.34 13.95 -3.21
N ILE A 143 -19.67 13.86 -3.30
CA ILE A 143 -20.39 13.79 -4.58
C ILE A 143 -20.10 15.04 -5.43
N PHE A 144 -20.18 16.23 -4.82
CA PHE A 144 -19.90 17.49 -5.50
C PHE A 144 -18.46 17.58 -6.02
N LEU A 145 -17.48 17.17 -5.21
CA LEU A 145 -16.08 17.12 -5.61
C LEU A 145 -15.86 16.14 -6.78
N ARG A 146 -16.51 14.98 -6.77
CA ARG A 146 -16.45 14.02 -7.90
C ARG A 146 -16.97 14.64 -9.19
N VAL A 147 -18.08 15.39 -9.15
CA VAL A 147 -18.63 16.10 -10.32
C VAL A 147 -17.65 17.18 -10.82
N LYS A 148 -17.08 17.98 -9.92
CA LYS A 148 -16.05 18.98 -10.29
C LYS A 148 -14.83 18.35 -10.96
N ILE A 149 -14.33 17.24 -10.40
CA ILE A 149 -13.19 16.51 -10.98
C ILE A 149 -13.55 16.00 -12.38
N GLN A 150 -14.76 15.48 -12.60
CA GLN A 150 -15.20 15.04 -13.93
C GLN A 150 -15.27 16.21 -14.93
N GLN A 151 -15.78 17.37 -14.51
CA GLN A 151 -15.81 18.57 -15.36
C GLN A 151 -14.41 19.06 -15.74
N ILE A 152 -13.48 19.08 -14.78
CA ILE A 152 -12.07 19.44 -15.02
C ILE A 152 -11.43 18.45 -15.98
N LYS A 153 -11.62 17.13 -15.77
CA LYS A 153 -11.11 16.09 -16.69
C LYS A 153 -11.65 16.25 -18.11
N LYS A 154 -12.94 16.60 -18.26
CA LYS A 154 -13.55 16.87 -19.58
C LYS A 154 -12.92 18.09 -20.25
N ARG A 155 -12.71 19.18 -19.52
CA ARG A 155 -12.03 20.39 -20.03
C ARG A 155 -10.59 20.11 -20.43
N GLN A 156 -9.84 19.35 -19.63
CA GLN A 156 -8.47 18.94 -19.95
C GLN A 156 -8.40 18.03 -21.18
N LYS A 157 -9.35 17.09 -21.33
CA LYS A 157 -9.42 16.24 -22.52
C LYS A 157 -9.69 17.05 -23.79
N ASN A 158 -10.59 18.04 -23.71
CA ASN A 158 -10.87 18.94 -24.83
C ASN A 158 -9.66 19.82 -25.16
N ALA A 159 -8.97 20.37 -24.16
CA ALA A 159 -7.77 21.18 -24.37
C ALA A 159 -6.66 20.37 -25.06
N LYS A 160 -6.39 19.13 -24.61
CA LYS A 160 -5.44 18.23 -25.26
C LYS A 160 -5.82 17.89 -26.70
N PHE A 161 -7.11 17.67 -26.96
CA PHE A 161 -7.59 17.46 -28.33
C PHE A 161 -7.31 18.68 -29.23
N TYR A 162 -7.52 19.91 -28.73
CA TYR A 162 -7.21 21.11 -29.52
C TYR A 162 -5.71 21.30 -29.74
N GLU A 163 -4.86 20.99 -28.75
CA GLU A 163 -3.40 21.00 -28.92
C GLU A 163 -2.95 19.98 -29.97
N GLU A 164 -3.45 18.74 -29.89
CA GLU A 164 -3.17 17.69 -30.89
C GLU A 164 -3.69 18.08 -32.28
N PHE A 165 -4.92 18.59 -32.38
CA PHE A 165 -5.51 19.05 -33.63
C PHE A 165 -4.68 20.16 -34.27
N LEU A 166 -4.29 21.19 -33.51
CA LEU A 166 -3.47 22.28 -34.05
C LEU A 166 -2.07 21.81 -34.49
N SER A 167 -1.47 20.86 -33.78
CA SER A 167 -0.18 20.28 -34.16
C SER A 167 -0.20 19.45 -35.46
N THR A 168 -1.38 19.12 -36.00
CA THR A 168 -1.49 18.43 -37.30
C THR A 168 -1.49 19.38 -38.51
N PHE A 169 -1.52 20.69 -38.28
CA PHE A 169 -1.50 21.71 -39.33
C PHE A 169 -0.17 22.50 -39.40
N ASP A 170 0.80 22.18 -38.54
CA ASP A 170 2.21 22.59 -38.65
C ASP A 170 3.05 21.49 -39.33
#